data_AF-A0A481YHB0-F1
#
_entry.id   AF-A0A481YHB0-F1
#
_cell.length_a   1.000
_cell.length_b   1.000
_cell.length_c   1.000
_cell.angle_alpha   90.00
_cell.angle_beta   90.00
_cell.angle_gamma   90.00
#
_symmetry.space_group_name_H-M   'P 1'
#
loop_
_entity.id
_entity.type
_entity.pdbx_description
1 polymer ?
#
loop_
_entity_poly.entity_id
_entity_poly.type
_entity_poly.pdbx_seq_one_letter_code
_entity_poly.pdbx_strand_id
1 'polypeptide(L)'
;MSNSVDCIEKYSYKGYQYKKAVRLSVDNDTVYVVTDCDEEMYGICIDICEITRTATVMPITNNFEGYLAASDQSIKIADKLDFDSNGMLIKVENGGKRMINVVALSDAFSIDLASDDSTRKGQYVMHFVKVSVYGNRL
;
A
#
# COMPACT_ATOMS: atom_id res chain seq x y z
N MET A 1 -15.96 16.85 -4.61
CA MET A 1 -17.15 16.41 -3.84
C MET A 1 -16.72 15.20 -3.03
N SER A 2 -16.58 15.31 -1.72
CA SER A 2 -16.33 14.16 -0.83
C SER A 2 -17.67 13.51 -0.53
N ASN A 3 -17.84 12.25 -0.92
CA ASN A 3 -19.04 11.50 -0.54
C ASN A 3 -18.93 11.20 0.97
N SER A 4 -20.01 11.35 1.74
CA SER A 4 -19.94 11.35 3.21
C SER A 4 -19.77 9.96 3.86
N VAL A 5 -19.06 9.04 3.21
CA VAL A 5 -18.87 7.65 3.67
C VAL A 5 -17.55 7.07 3.14
N ASP A 6 -16.43 7.79 3.30
CA ASP A 6 -15.12 7.13 3.26
C ASP A 6 -15.06 6.14 4.44
N CYS A 7 -15.34 4.86 4.18
CA CYS A 7 -15.39 3.83 5.22
C CYS A 7 -13.99 3.28 5.47
N ILE A 8 -13.42 3.60 6.63
CA ILE A 8 -12.19 2.95 7.11
C ILE A 8 -12.57 1.69 7.89
N GLU A 9 -11.96 0.57 7.53
CA GLU A 9 -12.28 -0.74 8.09
C GLU A 9 -11.09 -1.33 8.86
N LYS A 10 -11.38 -2.24 9.80
CA LYS A 10 -10.37 -2.82 10.70
C LYS A 10 -10.43 -4.34 10.67
N TYR A 11 -9.27 -4.97 10.51
CA TYR A 11 -9.13 -6.41 10.33
C TYR A 11 -7.89 -6.94 11.06
N SER A 12 -7.86 -8.23 11.38
CA SER A 12 -6.58 -8.88 11.73
C SER A 12 -5.66 -8.92 10.50
N TYR A 13 -4.35 -9.07 10.68
CA TYR A 13 -3.40 -9.14 9.56
C TYR A 13 -2.37 -10.25 9.73
N LYS A 14 -1.79 -10.69 8.61
CA LYS A 14 -0.65 -11.60 8.56
C LYS A 14 0.53 -10.93 7.87
N GLY A 15 1.74 -11.07 8.40
CA GLY A 15 2.94 -10.41 7.85
C GLY A 15 2.94 -8.89 8.07
N TYR A 16 3.78 -8.16 7.32
CA TYR A 16 3.89 -6.70 7.44
C TYR A 16 3.17 -6.00 6.28
N GLN A 17 2.00 -5.44 6.59
CA GLN A 17 1.04 -4.88 5.62
C GLN A 17 1.02 -3.35 5.59
N TYR A 18 1.79 -2.69 6.46
CA TYR A 18 1.77 -1.23 6.56
C TYR A 18 2.07 -0.55 5.22
N LYS A 19 1.16 0.34 4.80
CA LYS A 19 1.25 1.16 3.58
C LYS A 19 1.28 0.36 2.27
N LYS A 20 0.66 -0.82 2.24
CA LYS A 20 0.61 -1.71 1.07
C LYS A 20 -0.80 -1.90 0.54
N ALA A 21 -0.90 -2.29 -0.73
CA ALA A 21 -2.11 -2.88 -1.31
C ALA A 21 -2.37 -4.26 -0.71
N VAL A 22 -3.65 -4.55 -0.45
CA VAL A 22 -4.06 -5.73 0.32
C VAL A 22 -5.37 -6.32 -0.18
N ARG A 23 -5.56 -7.62 0.09
CA ARG A 23 -6.84 -8.32 0.00
C ARG A 23 -7.27 -8.89 1.34
N LEU A 24 -8.52 -9.32 1.39
CA LEU A 24 -9.06 -10.10 2.51
C LEU A 24 -8.85 -11.60 2.24
N SER A 25 -8.44 -12.32 3.28
CA SER A 25 -8.26 -13.76 3.28
C SER A 25 -8.97 -14.34 4.50
N VAL A 26 -9.71 -15.43 4.32
CA VAL A 26 -10.41 -16.10 5.43
C VAL A 26 -9.61 -17.32 5.86
N ASP A 27 -9.39 -17.46 7.17
CA ASP A 27 -8.74 -18.62 7.77
C ASP A 27 -9.38 -18.90 9.14
N ASN A 28 -9.92 -20.10 9.34
CA ASN A 28 -10.64 -20.51 10.55
C ASN A 28 -11.66 -19.46 11.04
N ASP A 29 -12.59 -19.08 10.15
CA ASP A 29 -13.64 -18.07 10.40
C ASP A 29 -13.14 -16.66 10.78
N THR A 30 -11.84 -16.40 10.65
CA THR A 30 -11.22 -15.10 10.90
C THR A 30 -10.79 -14.46 9.59
N VAL A 31 -11.13 -13.18 9.41
CA VAL A 31 -10.71 -12.40 8.25
C VAL A 31 -9.36 -11.74 8.53
N TYR A 32 -8.42 -11.98 7.62
CA TYR A 32 -7.07 -11.44 7.65
C TYR A 32 -6.80 -10.56 6.43
N VAL A 33 -6.04 -9.50 6.67
CA VAL A 33 -5.40 -8.68 5.65
C VAL A 33 -4.08 -9.32 5.25
N VAL A 34 -3.90 -9.51 3.95
CA VAL A 34 -2.68 -10.03 3.31
C VAL A 34 -2.34 -9.18 2.07
N THR A 35 -1.08 -9.18 1.64
CA THR A 35 -0.64 -8.43 0.45
C THR A 35 -1.30 -8.97 -0.81
N ASP A 36 -1.73 -8.07 -1.69
CA ASP A 36 -2.16 -8.40 -3.05
C ASP A 36 -2.03 -7.17 -3.96
N CYS A 37 -2.08 -7.36 -5.28
CA CYS A 37 -1.93 -6.31 -6.28
C CYS A 37 -2.86 -6.45 -7.48
N ASP A 38 -3.67 -7.50 -7.56
CA ASP A 38 -4.41 -7.82 -8.78
C ASP A 38 -5.93 -7.76 -8.55
N GLU A 39 -6.70 -8.55 -9.30
CA GLU A 39 -8.14 -8.62 -9.24
C GLU A 39 -8.70 -8.95 -7.84
N GLU A 40 -7.91 -9.47 -6.91
CA GLU A 40 -8.38 -9.71 -5.54
C GLU A 40 -8.12 -8.53 -4.60
N MET A 41 -7.47 -7.46 -5.06
CA MET A 41 -7.18 -6.30 -4.24
C MET A 41 -8.47 -5.68 -3.69
N TYR A 42 -8.53 -5.62 -2.36
CA TYR A 42 -9.65 -5.08 -1.61
C TYR A 42 -9.44 -3.61 -1.25
N GLY A 43 -8.21 -3.22 -0.91
CA GLY A 43 -7.93 -1.88 -0.45
C GLY A 43 -6.46 -1.65 -0.13
N ILE A 44 -6.21 -0.58 0.62
CA ILE A 44 -4.89 -0.13 1.04
C ILE A 44 -4.84 -0.20 2.56
N CYS A 45 -3.86 -0.91 3.11
CA CYS A 45 -3.59 -0.88 4.54
C CYS A 45 -2.85 0.41 4.89
N ILE A 46 -3.54 1.35 5.54
CA ILE A 46 -3.02 2.68 5.84
C ILE A 46 -2.28 2.73 7.18
N ASP A 47 -2.56 1.80 8.10
CA ASP A 47 -1.91 1.72 9.40
C ASP A 47 -1.99 0.31 9.99
N ILE A 48 -1.06 -0.04 10.87
CA ILE A 48 -1.09 -1.28 11.65
C ILE A 48 -0.86 -0.98 13.14
N CYS A 49 -1.62 -1.62 14.00
CA CYS A 49 -1.41 -1.61 15.44
C CYS A 49 -0.92 -2.99 15.87
N GLU A 50 0.36 -3.09 16.20
CA GLU A 50 0.99 -4.36 16.60
C GLU A 50 0.47 -4.88 17.96
N ILE A 51 0.07 -3.98 18.86
CA ILE A 51 -0.48 -4.33 20.19
C ILE A 51 -1.82 -5.05 20.04
N THR A 52 -2.71 -4.51 19.21
CA THR A 52 -4.05 -5.08 18.98
C THR A 52 -4.09 -6.03 17.79
N ARG A 53 -2.96 -6.22 17.10
CA ARG A 53 -2.82 -7.00 15.85
C ARG A 53 -3.87 -6.64 14.81
N THR A 54 -4.15 -5.35 14.69
CA THR A 54 -5.20 -4.82 13.81
C THR A 54 -4.60 -3.97 12.70
N ALA A 55 -4.99 -4.23 11.46
CA ALA A 55 -4.73 -3.40 10.30
C ALA A 55 -5.92 -2.47 10.04
N THR A 56 -5.63 -1.22 9.73
CA THR A 56 -6.60 -0.22 9.30
C THR A 56 -6.55 -0.14 7.78
N VAL A 57 -7.66 -0.44 7.12
CA VAL A 57 -7.74 -0.57 5.66
C VAL A 57 -8.71 0.45 5.10
N MET A 58 -8.29 1.14 4.04
CA MET A 58 -9.15 1.93 3.18
C MET A 58 -9.54 1.09 1.96
N PRO A 59 -10.83 0.71 1.81
CA PRO A 59 -11.31 -0.04 0.65
C PRO A 59 -11.04 0.73 -0.64
N ILE A 60 -10.70 0.01 -1.70
CA ILE A 60 -10.25 0.62 -2.97
C ILE A 60 -11.33 1.45 -3.67
N THR A 61 -12.61 1.24 -3.33
CA THR A 61 -13.73 2.04 -3.83
C THR A 61 -13.68 3.49 -3.34
N ASN A 62 -12.84 3.81 -2.35
CA ASN A 62 -12.62 5.17 -1.85
C ASN A 62 -11.38 5.78 -2.51
N ASN A 63 -11.37 7.10 -2.61
CA ASN A 63 -10.16 7.81 -3.03
C ASN A 63 -9.17 7.88 -1.86
N PHE A 64 -7.89 7.69 -2.15
CA PHE A 64 -6.84 7.80 -1.15
C PHE A 64 -5.79 8.82 -1.59
N GLU A 65 -5.37 9.69 -0.67
CA GLU A 65 -4.15 10.49 -0.83
C GLU A 65 -3.27 10.32 0.40
N GLY A 66 -2.00 9.95 0.20
CA GLY A 66 -1.06 9.74 1.30
C GLY A 66 0.20 9.00 0.87
N TYR A 67 1.03 8.66 1.86
CA TYR A 67 2.27 7.91 1.63
C TYR A 67 2.00 6.41 1.57
N LEU A 68 2.50 5.74 0.53
CA LEU A 68 2.49 4.29 0.38
C LEU A 68 3.91 3.74 0.22
N ALA A 69 4.08 2.44 0.53
CA ALA A 69 5.34 1.73 0.36
C ALA A 69 5.65 1.53 -1.13
N ALA A 70 6.90 1.71 -1.51
CA ALA A 70 7.42 1.50 -2.86
C ALA A 70 8.47 0.39 -2.88
N SER A 71 8.58 -0.31 -3.99
CA SER A 71 9.56 -1.38 -4.16
C SER A 71 10.99 -0.84 -4.34
N ASP A 72 11.11 0.40 -4.84
CA ASP A 72 12.39 1.09 -5.00
C ASP A 72 12.25 2.62 -4.94
N GLN A 73 13.39 3.32 -5.03
CA GLN A 73 13.49 4.78 -5.03
C GLN A 73 13.42 5.42 -6.43
N SER A 74 13.15 4.65 -7.49
CA SER A 74 13.16 5.14 -8.87
C SER A 74 11.93 5.97 -9.22
N ILE A 75 10.84 5.85 -8.45
CA ILE A 75 9.58 6.57 -8.65
C ILE A 75 9.78 8.08 -8.52
N LYS A 76 9.29 8.81 -9.52
CA LYS A 76 9.30 10.27 -9.64
C LYS A 76 7.89 10.83 -9.61
N ILE A 77 7.79 12.09 -9.20
CA ILE A 77 6.53 12.83 -9.28
C ILE A 77 5.91 12.72 -10.69
N ALA A 78 4.59 12.58 -10.74
CA ALA A 78 3.77 12.35 -11.94
C ALA A 78 3.96 10.99 -12.64
N ASP A 79 4.80 10.08 -12.13
CA ASP A 79 4.81 8.70 -12.60
C ASP A 79 3.44 8.06 -12.37
N LYS A 80 2.99 7.28 -13.35
CA LYS A 80 1.85 6.36 -13.20
C LYS A 80 2.35 5.09 -12.56
N LEU A 81 1.66 4.64 -11.53
CA LEU A 81 2.10 3.53 -10.69
C LEU A 81 1.11 2.36 -10.74
N ASP A 82 1.64 1.19 -10.39
CA ASP A 82 0.91 -0.05 -10.15
C ASP A 82 1.39 -0.66 -8.83
N PHE A 83 0.75 -1.74 -8.38
CA PHE A 83 1.21 -2.52 -7.24
C PHE A 83 1.91 -3.81 -7.71
N ASP A 84 3.01 -4.20 -7.05
CA ASP A 84 3.66 -5.50 -7.23
C ASP A 84 3.02 -6.57 -6.34
N SER A 85 3.41 -7.84 -6.51
CA SER A 85 2.86 -8.97 -5.73
C SER A 85 3.05 -8.87 -4.20
N ASN A 86 3.87 -7.93 -3.72
CA ASN A 86 4.06 -7.63 -2.30
C ASN A 86 3.23 -6.43 -1.83
N GLY A 87 2.30 -5.95 -2.67
CA GLY A 87 1.46 -4.79 -2.43
C GLY A 87 2.23 -3.47 -2.42
N MET A 88 3.44 -3.42 -2.96
CA MET A 88 4.27 -2.21 -3.00
C MET A 88 4.17 -1.51 -4.34
N LEU A 89 4.36 -0.19 -4.36
CA LEU A 89 4.28 0.60 -5.58
C LEU A 89 5.48 0.37 -6.50
N ILE A 90 5.16 0.18 -7.78
CA ILE A 90 6.10 0.10 -8.89
C ILE A 90 5.68 1.05 -10.02
N LYS A 91 6.59 1.39 -10.92
CA LYS A 91 6.22 2.09 -12.15
C LYS A 91 5.39 1.16 -13.03
N VAL A 92 4.37 1.71 -13.69
CA VAL A 92 3.60 0.94 -14.68
C VAL A 92 4.52 0.56 -15.85
N GLU A 93 4.68 -0.74 -16.08
CA GLU A 93 5.21 -1.27 -17.33
C GLU A 93 4.09 -1.45 -18.37
N ASN A 94 4.42 -1.47 -19.66
CA ASN A 94 3.42 -1.51 -20.73
C ASN A 94 2.52 -2.76 -20.62
N GLY A 95 1.23 -2.57 -20.35
CA GLY A 95 0.20 -3.63 -20.42
C GLY A 95 -0.52 -3.98 -19.11
N GLY A 96 -0.25 -3.30 -18.00
CA GLY A 96 -0.92 -3.56 -16.71
C GLY A 96 -2.46 -3.44 -16.78
N LYS A 97 -3.18 -4.36 -16.11
CA LYS A 97 -4.64 -4.31 -15.95
C LYS A 97 -5.00 -3.14 -15.03
N ARG A 98 -5.40 -2.01 -15.61
CA ARG A 98 -5.68 -0.77 -14.87
C ARG A 98 -7.06 -0.76 -14.24
N MET A 99 -7.29 -1.62 -13.24
CA MET A 99 -8.50 -1.52 -12.40
C MET A 99 -8.42 -0.32 -11.44
N ILE A 100 -7.20 0.15 -11.16
CA ILE A 100 -6.90 1.21 -10.19
C ILE A 100 -5.97 2.22 -10.85
N ASN A 101 -6.22 3.50 -10.62
CA ASN A 101 -5.33 4.56 -11.10
C ASN A 101 -4.53 5.11 -9.92
N VAL A 102 -3.20 4.95 -9.98
CA VAL A 102 -2.27 5.51 -8.99
C VAL A 102 -1.31 6.47 -9.67
N VAL A 103 -1.12 7.65 -9.08
CA VAL A 103 -0.18 8.67 -9.57
C VAL A 103 0.69 9.16 -8.42
N ALA A 104 2.00 9.25 -8.67
CA ALA A 104 2.95 9.84 -7.75
C ALA A 104 2.75 11.36 -7.61
N LEU A 105 2.61 11.83 -6.36
CA LEU A 105 2.56 13.25 -5.99
C LEU A 105 3.90 13.76 -5.45
N SER A 106 4.88 12.88 -5.29
CA SER A 106 6.26 13.21 -4.90
C SER A 106 7.25 12.25 -5.57
N ASP A 107 8.53 12.59 -5.49
CA ASP A 107 9.58 11.58 -5.65
C ASP A 107 9.53 10.59 -4.47
N ALA A 108 9.98 9.36 -4.71
CA ALA A 108 10.19 8.40 -3.64
C ALA A 108 11.36 8.83 -2.74
N PHE A 109 11.24 8.53 -1.44
CA PHE A 109 12.30 8.69 -0.45
C PHE A 109 12.49 7.41 0.34
N SER A 110 13.65 7.31 1.00
CA SER A 110 14.07 6.10 1.70
C SER A 110 14.24 6.38 3.19
N ILE A 111 13.86 5.41 4.03
CA ILE A 111 14.15 5.39 5.46
C ILE A 111 15.02 4.16 5.73
N ASP A 112 16.22 4.37 6.27
CA ASP A 112 17.05 3.29 6.79
C ASP A 112 16.75 3.11 8.29
N LEU A 113 16.07 2.01 8.63
CA LEU A 113 15.69 1.71 10.02
C LEU A 113 16.89 1.35 10.91
N ALA A 114 18.06 1.15 10.32
CA ALA A 114 19.31 0.84 11.01
C ALA A 114 20.39 1.89 10.70
N SER A 115 20.01 3.14 10.41
CA SER A 115 20.94 4.21 10.00
C SER A 115 22.13 4.41 10.95
N ASP A 116 21.88 4.19 12.24
CA ASP A 116 22.83 4.44 13.33
C ASP A 116 23.65 3.19 13.71
N ASP A 117 23.32 2.02 13.14
CA ASP A 117 24.04 0.77 13.33
C ASP A 117 24.92 0.48 12.11
N SER A 118 26.22 0.75 12.22
CA SER A 118 27.19 0.58 11.13
C SER A 118 27.28 -0.85 10.58
N THR A 119 26.87 -1.87 11.35
CA THR A 119 26.89 -3.28 10.91
C THR A 119 25.66 -3.67 10.08
N ARG A 120 24.57 -2.93 10.24
CA ARG A 120 23.26 -3.19 9.62
C ARG A 120 22.79 -2.07 8.69
N LYS A 121 23.54 -0.97 8.61
CA LYS A 121 23.26 0.18 7.75
C LYS A 121 23.02 -0.26 6.31
N GLY A 122 21.93 0.22 5.73
CA GLY A 122 21.50 -0.11 4.37
C GLY A 122 20.82 -1.47 4.21
N GLN A 123 20.73 -2.31 5.24
CA GLN A 123 20.07 -3.62 5.15
C GLN A 123 18.55 -3.54 5.36
N TYR A 124 18.07 -2.54 6.11
CA TYR A 124 16.65 -2.39 6.49
C TYR A 124 16.10 -1.07 5.95
N VAL A 125 16.20 -0.91 4.64
CA VAL A 125 15.73 0.30 3.93
C VAL A 125 14.30 0.09 3.44
N MET A 126 13.45 1.06 3.72
CA MET A 126 12.08 1.12 3.19
C MET A 126 11.94 2.34 2.28
N HIS A 127 11.20 2.18 1.18
CA HIS A 127 10.90 3.29 0.27
C HIS A 127 9.44 3.71 0.40
N PHE A 128 9.20 5.02 0.34
CA PHE A 128 7.87 5.60 0.41
C PHE A 128 7.69 6.68 -0.63
N VAL A 129 6.47 6.83 -1.13
CA VAL A 129 6.08 7.87 -2.07
C VAL A 129 4.69 8.40 -1.73
N LYS A 130 4.50 9.72 -1.82
CA LYS A 130 3.16 10.31 -1.71
C LYS A 130 2.40 10.03 -3.01
N VAL A 131 1.18 9.52 -2.92
CA VAL A 131 0.36 9.20 -4.09
C VAL A 131 -1.06 9.71 -3.96
N SER A 132 -1.74 9.80 -5.10
CA SER A 132 -3.20 9.77 -5.17
C SER A 132 -3.64 8.47 -5.84
N VAL A 133 -4.63 7.81 -5.24
CA VAL A 133 -5.23 6.56 -5.71
C VAL A 133 -6.71 6.81 -5.95
N TYR A 134 -7.15 6.47 -7.15
CA TYR A 134 -8.55 6.53 -7.57
C TYR A 134 -8.97 5.13 -7.99
N GLY A 135 -9.80 4.49 -7.17
CA GLY A 135 -10.42 3.23 -7.54
C GLY A 135 -11.50 3.44 -8.59
N ASN A 136 -11.52 2.57 -9.59
CA ASN A 136 -12.58 2.55 -10.60
C ASN A 136 -13.36 1.23 -10.61
N ARG A 137 -13.35 0.51 -9.47
CA ARG A 137 -14.19 -0.67 -9.28
C ARG A 137 -15.61 -0.23 -8.96
N LEU A 138 -16.44 -0.20 -10.01
CA LEU A 138 -17.90 -0.25 -9.94
C LEU A 138 -18.36 -1.70 -10.11
#